data_AF-A0A352DQR1-F1
#
_entry.id   AF-A0A352DQR1-F1
#
_cell.length_a   1.000
_cell.length_b   1.000
_cell.length_c   1.000
_cell.angle_alpha   90.00
_cell.angle_beta   90.00
_cell.angle_gamma   90.00
#
_symmetry.space_group_name_H-M   'P 1'
#
loop_
_entity.id
_entity.type
_entity.pdbx_description
1 polymer ?
#
loop_
_entity_poly.entity_id
_entity_poly.type
_entity_poly.pdbx_seq_one_letter_code
_entity_poly.pdbx_strand_id
1 'polypeptide(L)'
;KCLDYAKALFDFAAANDKGVGKGGDGPASFYTSSKWEDDYSFAACWLYLITKDHRYLEECLPYVDYYAPPGYVYCWNDMWNGVSILLGRIQDIYPEVCEEYRSAAGRNPYEEIDFWKMEAKAINAYMTGEKGKYSPGGYLFFDKWGSCRYNTAAQFCALLYDKYQNGKDTYNEKNAAYAFSDWAMGQMEYVIGDNPLNRCYVVGYGENAVKYPHHRAASGLTMAEDPGEQKHVLWGALAGGPDKEDNHSDTTADWIYNEVTIDYNAAFTCAAAALYARYGDETMQPEKDFPPAEKGNDNDLFSGDGFWVSGYCQDSPEATGAGVTKLTFFVNTDSLEPHEDISIRYYFSIKEFENNTAIPASFVLQKTYDQVETEVSGKAAALSEPKQYKDDIWYVEISWDGYAIANSNKKYQLIIGMYFGDNWDSSNDWSRKGIKELEGDYDDIVGGVELAEKCDNVCVYAGGKLVGGTEPDGTVPAKKYKAAHLVRLNRMLLGIQDFDSAETAAQFDFNNDGRVDTFDEVRLRQLIAAQID
;
A
#
# COMPACT_ATOMS: atom_id res chain seq x y z
N LYS A 1 22.73 10.60 -22.42
CA LYS A 1 22.66 9.92 -21.10
C LYS A 1 21.89 8.60 -21.15
N CYS A 2 20.55 8.56 -21.31
CA CYS A 2 19.83 7.26 -21.33
C CYS A 2 20.34 6.30 -22.41
N LEU A 3 20.56 6.81 -23.63
CA LEU A 3 21.15 6.01 -24.71
C LEU A 3 22.56 5.50 -24.39
N ASP A 4 23.37 6.27 -23.67
CA ASP A 4 24.73 5.84 -23.29
C ASP A 4 24.69 4.65 -22.32
N TYR A 5 23.78 4.71 -21.33
CA TYR A 5 23.55 3.60 -20.41
C TYR A 5 22.90 2.39 -21.10
N ALA A 6 21.95 2.60 -22.01
CA ALA A 6 21.33 1.52 -22.77
C ALA A 6 22.37 0.76 -23.61
N LYS A 7 23.26 1.49 -24.29
CA LYS A 7 24.40 0.90 -25.01
C LYS A 7 25.33 0.16 -24.07
N ALA A 8 25.72 0.75 -22.94
CA ALA A 8 26.63 0.11 -21.98
C ALA A 8 26.04 -1.18 -21.37
N LEU A 9 24.75 -1.20 -21.04
CA LEU A 9 24.06 -2.39 -20.53
C LEU A 9 23.95 -3.47 -21.61
N PHE A 10 23.63 -3.08 -22.85
CA PHE A 10 23.60 -4.02 -23.96
C PHE A 10 24.98 -4.58 -24.28
N ASP A 11 26.02 -3.73 -24.33
CA ASP A 11 27.41 -4.14 -24.56
C ASP A 11 27.89 -5.07 -23.45
N PHE A 12 27.50 -4.83 -22.20
CA PHE A 12 27.73 -5.76 -21.10
C PHE A 12 27.05 -7.10 -21.36
N ALA A 13 25.76 -7.13 -21.70
CA ALA A 13 25.07 -8.38 -22.02
C ALA A 13 25.70 -9.10 -23.22
N ALA A 14 26.07 -8.38 -24.27
CA ALA A 14 26.71 -8.88 -25.48
C ALA A 14 28.09 -9.51 -25.21
N ALA A 15 28.89 -8.90 -24.34
CA ALA A 15 30.25 -9.35 -24.02
C ALA A 15 30.34 -10.52 -23.03
N ASN A 16 29.24 -10.88 -22.36
CA ASN A 16 29.21 -11.94 -21.36
C ASN A 16 28.45 -13.19 -21.86
N ASP A 17 28.64 -14.30 -21.13
CA ASP A 17 27.91 -15.54 -21.36
C ASP A 17 26.41 -15.29 -21.23
N LYS A 18 25.67 -15.69 -22.26
CA LYS A 18 24.23 -15.51 -22.31
C LYS A 18 23.55 -16.54 -21.40
N GLY A 19 22.58 -16.07 -20.62
CA GLY A 19 21.85 -16.91 -19.69
C GLY A 19 21.02 -16.11 -18.71
N VAL A 20 20.10 -16.79 -18.04
CA VAL A 20 19.38 -16.24 -16.89
C VAL A 20 20.25 -16.32 -15.64
N GLY A 21 19.98 -15.44 -14.66
CA GLY A 21 20.63 -15.52 -13.35
C GLY A 21 20.44 -16.90 -12.70
N LYS A 22 21.47 -17.41 -12.01
CA LYS A 22 21.36 -18.68 -11.28
C LYS A 22 20.29 -18.56 -10.19
N GLY A 23 19.45 -19.58 -10.04
CA GLY A 23 18.38 -19.58 -9.03
C GLY A 23 18.93 -19.29 -7.63
N GLY A 24 18.55 -18.12 -7.09
CA GLY A 24 19.04 -17.60 -5.81
C GLY A 24 19.74 -16.23 -5.91
N ASP A 25 20.28 -15.88 -7.08
CA ASP A 25 20.83 -14.54 -7.36
C ASP A 25 19.73 -13.63 -7.94
N GLY A 26 19.64 -12.38 -7.50
CA GLY A 26 18.60 -11.43 -7.94
C GLY A 26 17.29 -11.52 -7.13
N PRO A 27 16.10 -11.31 -7.73
CA PRO A 27 14.81 -11.24 -7.03
C PRO A 27 14.27 -12.60 -6.55
N ALA A 28 15.10 -13.66 -6.54
CA ALA A 28 14.74 -15.01 -6.09
C ALA A 28 13.36 -15.48 -6.62
N SER A 29 12.45 -15.89 -5.74
CA SER A 29 11.11 -16.38 -6.09
C SER A 29 10.09 -15.29 -6.47
N PHE A 30 10.45 -14.01 -6.43
CA PHE A 30 9.52 -12.92 -6.72
C PHE A 30 9.42 -12.62 -8.22
N TYR A 31 10.56 -12.47 -8.89
CA TYR A 31 10.64 -12.16 -10.33
C TYR A 31 11.63 -13.09 -11.04
N THR A 32 11.33 -14.40 -11.10
CA THR A 32 12.20 -15.38 -11.75
C THR A 32 12.30 -15.14 -13.25
N SER A 33 13.51 -15.03 -13.78
CA SER A 33 13.74 -14.98 -15.23
C SER A 33 13.72 -16.40 -15.83
N SER A 34 12.92 -16.58 -16.88
CA SER A 34 12.75 -17.87 -17.55
C SER A 34 13.55 -18.01 -18.84
N LYS A 35 13.92 -16.89 -19.45
CA LYS A 35 14.64 -16.74 -20.71
C LYS A 35 15.33 -15.37 -20.72
N TRP A 36 16.39 -15.27 -21.50
CA TRP A 36 17.14 -14.02 -21.68
C TRP A 36 17.07 -13.54 -23.13
N GLU A 37 16.72 -14.44 -24.05
CA GLU A 37 16.69 -14.24 -25.49
C GLU A 37 15.69 -13.15 -25.91
N ASP A 38 14.55 -13.08 -25.23
CA ASP A 38 13.49 -12.11 -25.47
C ASP A 38 13.87 -10.72 -24.97
N ASP A 39 14.40 -10.60 -23.75
CA ASP A 39 14.94 -9.33 -23.22
C ASP A 39 16.07 -8.79 -24.11
N TYR A 40 17.00 -9.67 -24.51
CA TYR A 40 18.12 -9.31 -25.36
C TYR A 40 17.65 -8.83 -26.74
N SER A 41 16.71 -9.56 -27.34
CA SER A 41 16.12 -9.18 -28.62
C SER A 41 15.32 -7.89 -28.55
N PHE A 42 14.55 -7.69 -27.48
CA PHE A 42 13.77 -6.48 -27.26
C PHE A 42 14.68 -5.24 -27.13
N ALA A 43 15.74 -5.35 -26.33
CA ALA A 43 16.73 -4.28 -26.17
C ALA A 43 17.46 -3.95 -27.48
N ALA A 44 17.89 -4.98 -28.22
CA ALA A 44 18.53 -4.83 -29.52
C ALA A 44 17.63 -4.11 -30.54
N CYS A 45 16.35 -4.51 -30.63
CA CYS A 45 15.41 -3.89 -31.56
C CYS A 45 15.19 -2.40 -31.25
N TRP A 46 15.07 -2.02 -29.98
CA TRP A 46 15.02 -0.62 -29.57
C TRP A 46 16.29 0.14 -29.95
N LEU A 47 17.46 -0.41 -29.65
CA LEU A 47 18.74 0.22 -29.98
C LEU A 47 18.92 0.37 -31.49
N TYR A 48 18.53 -0.62 -32.29
CA TYR A 48 18.51 -0.48 -33.75
C TYR A 48 17.55 0.62 -34.19
N LEU A 49 16.32 0.66 -33.71
CA LEU A 49 15.34 1.68 -34.11
C LEU A 49 15.85 3.11 -33.81
N ILE A 50 16.58 3.29 -32.70
CA ILE A 50 17.14 4.58 -32.28
C ILE A 50 18.41 4.94 -33.05
N THR A 51 19.33 3.99 -33.24
CA THR A 51 20.70 4.27 -33.72
C THR A 51 20.93 3.94 -35.19
N LYS A 52 20.11 3.05 -35.75
CA LYS A 52 20.26 2.43 -37.08
C LYS A 52 21.56 1.62 -37.26
N ASP A 53 22.24 1.30 -36.15
CA ASP A 53 23.42 0.46 -36.15
C ASP A 53 23.01 -1.01 -36.33
N HIS A 54 23.41 -1.62 -37.45
CA HIS A 54 23.02 -2.97 -37.82
C HIS A 54 23.59 -4.04 -36.89
N ARG A 55 24.64 -3.71 -36.12
CA ARG A 55 25.19 -4.62 -35.10
C ARG A 55 24.10 -5.15 -34.16
N TYR A 56 23.12 -4.32 -33.80
CA TYR A 56 22.06 -4.77 -32.90
C TYR A 56 21.15 -5.84 -33.55
N LEU A 57 20.90 -5.76 -34.85
CA LEU A 57 20.16 -6.82 -35.57
C LEU A 57 21.00 -8.09 -35.69
N GLU A 58 22.28 -7.96 -36.06
CA GLU A 58 23.21 -9.08 -36.12
C GLU A 58 23.28 -9.85 -34.79
N GLU A 59 23.25 -9.13 -33.67
CA GLU A 59 23.26 -9.68 -32.32
C GLU A 59 21.96 -10.42 -31.96
N CYS A 60 20.77 -9.89 -32.31
CA CYS A 60 19.52 -10.48 -31.83
C CYS A 60 18.89 -11.52 -32.76
N LEU A 61 18.99 -11.36 -34.08
CA LEU A 61 18.26 -12.18 -35.04
C LEU A 61 18.50 -13.70 -34.89
N PRO A 62 19.70 -14.21 -34.53
CA PRO A 62 19.90 -15.63 -34.25
C PRO A 62 19.09 -16.18 -33.07
N TYR A 63 18.66 -15.32 -32.15
CA TYR A 63 17.97 -15.69 -30.92
C TYR A 63 16.46 -15.43 -30.96
N VAL A 64 15.95 -14.77 -32.02
CA VAL A 64 14.52 -14.48 -32.13
C VAL A 64 13.70 -15.76 -32.32
N ASP A 65 12.83 -16.05 -31.36
CA ASP A 65 11.84 -17.13 -31.46
C ASP A 65 10.58 -16.65 -32.17
N TYR A 66 10.55 -16.82 -33.49
CA TYR A 66 9.45 -16.40 -34.36
C TYR A 66 8.10 -17.10 -34.07
N TYR A 67 8.12 -18.23 -33.35
CA TYR A 67 6.90 -18.96 -32.99
C TYR A 67 6.56 -18.88 -31.49
N ALA A 68 7.35 -18.14 -30.70
CA ALA A 68 7.05 -17.96 -29.29
C ALA A 68 5.68 -17.33 -29.07
N PRO A 69 5.24 -16.26 -29.78
CA PRO A 69 3.83 -15.89 -29.86
C PRO A 69 3.06 -16.91 -30.72
N PRO A 70 1.92 -17.44 -30.28
CA PRO A 70 1.00 -16.91 -29.25
C PRO A 70 1.17 -17.54 -27.85
N GLY A 71 2.34 -18.08 -27.51
CA GLY A 71 2.61 -18.91 -26.34
C GLY A 71 2.16 -18.30 -25.00
N TYR A 72 2.59 -17.07 -24.70
CA TYR A 72 2.19 -16.27 -23.55
C TYR A 72 1.93 -14.81 -23.96
N VAL A 73 1.59 -13.94 -23.01
CA VAL A 73 1.30 -12.52 -23.25
C VAL A 73 2.46 -11.66 -22.76
N TYR A 74 2.73 -10.58 -23.50
CA TYR A 74 3.65 -9.50 -23.12
C TYR A 74 3.64 -9.20 -21.63
N CYS A 75 4.77 -9.43 -20.95
CA CYS A 75 4.93 -9.14 -19.54
C CYS A 75 6.41 -8.98 -19.17
N TRP A 76 6.68 -8.70 -17.89
CA TRP A 76 8.04 -8.52 -17.37
C TRP A 76 8.99 -9.72 -17.57
N ASN A 77 8.48 -10.91 -17.94
CA ASN A 77 9.24 -12.15 -18.14
C ASN A 77 9.03 -12.78 -19.53
N ASP A 78 8.26 -12.12 -20.40
CA ASP A 78 7.97 -12.60 -21.74
C ASP A 78 7.80 -11.40 -22.69
N MET A 79 8.89 -11.06 -23.37
CA MET A 79 8.96 -9.87 -24.23
C MET A 79 8.67 -10.17 -25.70
N TRP A 80 8.25 -11.39 -26.06
CA TRP A 80 8.16 -11.81 -27.46
C TRP A 80 7.12 -11.05 -28.30
N ASN A 81 5.97 -10.68 -27.73
CA ASN A 81 5.03 -9.76 -28.39
C ASN A 81 5.65 -8.36 -28.61
N GLY A 82 6.51 -7.92 -27.69
CA GLY A 82 7.26 -6.68 -27.87
C GLY A 82 8.26 -6.79 -29.02
N VAL A 83 8.97 -7.92 -29.10
CA VAL A 83 9.94 -8.22 -30.17
C VAL A 83 9.24 -8.31 -31.53
N SER A 84 8.10 -9.00 -31.65
CA SER A 84 7.33 -9.10 -32.90
C SER A 84 6.88 -7.72 -33.39
N ILE A 85 6.36 -6.85 -32.51
CA ILE A 85 5.94 -5.49 -32.85
C ILE A 85 7.14 -4.65 -33.28
N LEU A 86 8.26 -4.70 -32.55
CA LEU A 86 9.45 -3.91 -32.88
C LEU A 86 10.08 -4.37 -34.19
N LEU A 87 10.19 -5.68 -34.42
CA LEU A 87 10.67 -6.22 -35.70
C LEU A 87 9.67 -5.94 -36.82
N GLY A 88 8.36 -5.90 -36.55
CA GLY A 88 7.35 -5.40 -37.48
C GLY A 88 7.57 -3.93 -37.86
N ARG A 89 7.93 -3.08 -36.89
CA ARG A 89 8.33 -1.70 -37.19
C ARG A 89 9.63 -1.60 -37.96
N ILE A 90 10.56 -2.51 -37.70
CA ILE A 90 11.83 -2.56 -38.41
C ILE A 90 11.60 -3.03 -39.84
N GLN A 91 10.79 -4.06 -40.09
CA GLN A 91 10.51 -4.56 -41.44
C GLN A 91 9.79 -3.52 -42.31
N ASP A 92 8.94 -2.67 -41.72
CA ASP A 92 8.29 -1.56 -42.45
C ASP A 92 9.32 -0.53 -42.96
N ILE A 93 10.47 -0.40 -42.28
CA ILE A 93 11.54 0.57 -42.58
C ILE A 93 12.67 -0.07 -43.38
N TYR A 94 12.95 -1.34 -43.11
CA TYR A 94 14.06 -2.15 -43.63
C TYR A 94 13.57 -3.59 -43.87
N PRO A 95 12.88 -3.86 -44.99
CA PRO A 95 12.27 -5.16 -45.28
C PRO A 95 13.28 -6.32 -45.37
N GLU A 96 14.54 -6.04 -45.67
CA GLU A 96 15.62 -7.02 -45.76
C GLU A 96 15.87 -7.74 -44.42
N VAL A 97 15.44 -7.16 -43.29
CA VAL A 97 15.49 -7.81 -41.96
C VAL A 97 14.82 -9.20 -41.95
N CYS A 98 13.79 -9.41 -42.78
CA CYS A 98 13.13 -10.71 -42.88
C CYS A 98 14.02 -11.78 -43.50
N GLU A 99 14.85 -11.41 -44.48
CA GLU A 99 15.85 -12.32 -45.08
C GLU A 99 17.07 -12.49 -44.18
N GLU A 100 17.50 -11.42 -43.51
CA GLU A 100 18.57 -11.51 -42.51
C GLU A 100 18.17 -12.44 -41.36
N TYR A 101 16.94 -12.34 -40.85
CA TYR A 101 16.40 -13.27 -39.86
C TYR A 101 16.38 -14.70 -40.38
N ARG A 102 15.84 -14.90 -41.60
CA ARG A 102 15.77 -16.22 -42.23
C ARG A 102 17.15 -16.88 -42.27
N SER A 103 18.16 -16.11 -42.67
CA SER A 103 19.55 -16.56 -42.74
C SER A 103 20.15 -16.82 -41.34
N ALA A 104 19.99 -15.87 -40.42
CA ALA A 104 20.56 -15.93 -39.07
C ALA A 104 19.98 -17.07 -38.22
N ALA A 105 18.67 -17.31 -38.32
CA ALA A 105 17.96 -18.35 -37.59
C ALA A 105 17.89 -19.70 -38.35
N GLY A 106 18.57 -19.82 -39.49
CA GLY A 106 18.63 -21.07 -40.27
C GLY A 106 17.26 -21.58 -40.75
N ARG A 107 16.36 -20.65 -41.10
CA ARG A 107 14.98 -20.96 -41.49
C ARG A 107 14.91 -21.52 -42.92
N ASN A 108 13.80 -22.18 -43.23
CA ASN A 108 13.56 -22.72 -44.56
C ASN A 108 13.47 -21.56 -45.59
N PRO A 109 14.19 -21.64 -46.74
CA PRO A 109 14.11 -20.64 -47.81
C PRO A 109 12.70 -20.33 -48.35
N TYR A 110 11.77 -21.28 -48.22
CA TYR A 110 10.38 -21.12 -48.67
C TYR A 110 9.43 -20.63 -47.57
N GLU A 111 9.92 -20.45 -46.34
CA GLU A 111 9.12 -19.90 -45.27
C GLU A 111 8.93 -18.39 -45.44
N GLU A 112 7.67 -17.97 -45.42
CA GLU A 112 7.32 -16.56 -45.36
C GLU A 112 7.60 -16.03 -43.95
N ILE A 113 8.52 -15.08 -43.86
CA ILE A 113 8.85 -14.36 -42.63
C ILE A 113 8.15 -13.01 -42.70
N ASP A 114 7.27 -12.78 -41.74
CA ASP A 114 6.54 -11.53 -41.54
C ASP A 114 6.28 -11.34 -40.05
N PHE A 115 6.96 -10.36 -39.46
CA PHE A 115 6.87 -10.09 -38.02
C PHE A 115 5.52 -9.48 -37.59
N TRP A 116 4.78 -8.89 -38.52
CA TRP A 116 3.38 -8.51 -38.27
C TRP A 116 2.48 -9.73 -38.24
N LYS A 117 2.67 -10.72 -39.13
CA LYS A 117 1.92 -12.00 -39.04
C LYS A 117 2.20 -12.75 -37.74
N MET A 118 3.44 -12.69 -37.24
CA MET A 118 3.81 -13.23 -35.93
C MET A 118 2.93 -12.63 -34.82
N GLU A 119 2.76 -11.31 -34.79
CA GLU A 119 1.92 -10.65 -33.78
C GLU A 119 0.42 -10.82 -34.03
N ALA A 120 -0.03 -10.70 -35.28
CA ALA A 120 -1.43 -10.89 -35.65
C ALA A 120 -1.97 -12.26 -35.22
N LYS A 121 -1.13 -13.30 -35.32
CA LYS A 121 -1.44 -14.64 -34.84
C LYS A 121 -1.63 -14.67 -33.33
N ALA A 122 -0.80 -13.95 -32.57
CA ALA A 122 -0.92 -13.81 -31.12
C ALA A 122 -2.26 -13.20 -30.72
N ILE A 123 -2.58 -12.05 -31.29
CA ILE A 123 -3.81 -11.32 -30.99
C ILE A 123 -5.06 -12.14 -31.37
N ASN A 124 -5.06 -12.80 -32.55
CA ASN A 124 -6.15 -13.70 -32.93
C ASN A 124 -6.35 -14.85 -31.94
N ALA A 125 -5.26 -15.44 -31.44
CA ALA A 125 -5.35 -16.52 -30.46
C ALA A 125 -5.95 -16.03 -29.12
N TYR A 126 -5.67 -14.79 -28.72
CA TYR A 126 -6.25 -14.15 -27.54
C TYR A 126 -7.74 -13.85 -27.75
N MET A 127 -8.10 -13.25 -28.89
CA MET A 127 -9.49 -12.90 -29.24
C MET A 127 -10.42 -14.12 -29.33
N THR A 128 -9.90 -15.24 -29.82
CA THR A 128 -10.68 -16.48 -30.00
C THR A 128 -10.67 -17.39 -28.76
N GLY A 129 -9.86 -17.07 -27.75
CA GLY A 129 -9.66 -17.91 -26.58
C GLY A 129 -8.90 -19.22 -26.88
N GLU A 130 -8.19 -19.30 -28.02
CA GLU A 130 -7.19 -20.35 -28.25
C GLU A 130 -6.07 -20.24 -27.20
N LYS A 131 -5.78 -19.01 -26.76
CA LYS A 131 -4.87 -18.68 -25.67
C LYS A 131 -5.57 -17.78 -24.67
N GLY A 132 -5.42 -18.10 -23.38
CA GLY A 132 -6.27 -17.56 -22.32
C GLY A 132 -7.65 -18.24 -22.31
N LYS A 133 -8.54 -17.75 -21.43
CA LYS A 133 -9.93 -18.23 -21.32
C LYS A 133 -10.86 -17.04 -21.15
N TYR A 134 -11.98 -17.06 -21.84
CA TYR A 134 -13.03 -16.08 -21.58
C TYR A 134 -13.85 -16.49 -20.35
N SER A 135 -14.06 -15.54 -19.46
CA SER A 135 -15.05 -15.66 -18.41
C SER A 135 -16.48 -15.59 -18.98
N PRO A 136 -17.51 -16.00 -18.21
CA PRO A 136 -18.91 -15.77 -18.58
C PRO A 136 -19.24 -14.32 -18.94
N GLY A 137 -18.60 -13.34 -18.28
CA GLY A 137 -18.73 -11.91 -18.55
C GLY A 137 -17.99 -11.40 -19.78
N GLY A 138 -17.26 -12.25 -20.51
CA GLY A 138 -16.54 -11.85 -21.73
C GLY A 138 -15.14 -11.28 -21.49
N TYR A 139 -14.56 -11.50 -20.30
CA TYR A 139 -13.21 -11.09 -19.96
C TYR A 139 -12.17 -12.15 -20.35
N LEU A 140 -11.11 -11.73 -21.04
CA LEU A 140 -9.96 -12.58 -21.32
C LEU A 140 -9.10 -12.75 -20.06
N PHE A 141 -9.18 -13.92 -19.46
CA PHE A 141 -8.38 -14.36 -18.31
C PHE A 141 -7.18 -15.18 -18.78
N PHE A 142 -5.97 -14.74 -18.42
CA PHE A 142 -4.72 -15.45 -18.73
C PHE A 142 -4.15 -16.20 -17.53
N ASP A 143 -4.07 -15.53 -16.38
CA ASP A 143 -3.46 -16.06 -15.18
C ASP A 143 -4.19 -15.54 -13.94
N LYS A 144 -4.06 -16.29 -12.85
CA LYS A 144 -4.60 -15.92 -11.55
C LYS A 144 -3.90 -14.69 -10.97
N TRP A 145 -2.59 -14.59 -11.15
CA TRP A 145 -1.81 -13.46 -10.66
C TRP A 145 -1.85 -12.35 -11.69
N GLY A 146 -2.47 -11.22 -11.37
CA GLY A 146 -2.51 -10.05 -12.26
C GLY A 146 -3.26 -10.33 -13.55
N SER A 147 -4.50 -10.83 -13.43
CA SER A 147 -5.34 -11.08 -14.60
C SER A 147 -5.50 -9.80 -15.43
N CYS A 148 -5.78 -8.65 -14.77
CA CYS A 148 -5.94 -7.35 -15.45
C CYS A 148 -4.66 -6.89 -16.14
N ARG A 149 -3.48 -7.19 -15.57
CA ARG A 149 -2.18 -6.90 -16.18
C ARG A 149 -2.00 -7.61 -17.51
N TYR A 150 -2.31 -8.91 -17.58
CA TYR A 150 -2.17 -9.65 -18.83
C TYR A 150 -3.23 -9.24 -19.85
N ASN A 151 -4.46 -9.01 -19.39
CA ASN A 151 -5.54 -8.54 -20.23
C ASN A 151 -5.17 -7.20 -20.91
N THR A 152 -4.75 -6.20 -20.13
CA THR A 152 -4.35 -4.89 -20.65
C THR A 152 -3.06 -4.92 -21.49
N ALA A 153 -2.14 -5.85 -21.22
CA ALA A 153 -0.98 -6.08 -22.09
C ALA A 153 -1.36 -6.62 -23.47
N ALA A 154 -2.32 -7.55 -23.55
CA ALA A 154 -2.86 -8.02 -24.82
C ALA A 154 -3.59 -6.90 -25.58
N GLN A 155 -4.36 -6.06 -24.87
CA GLN A 155 -4.99 -4.86 -25.45
C GLN A 155 -3.95 -3.91 -26.06
N PHE A 156 -2.87 -3.63 -25.33
CA PHE A 156 -1.81 -2.73 -25.81
C PHE A 156 -1.18 -3.25 -27.11
N CYS A 157 -0.86 -4.54 -27.17
CA CYS A 157 -0.29 -5.16 -28.36
C CYS A 157 -1.27 -5.10 -29.55
N ALA A 158 -2.55 -5.40 -29.31
CA ALA A 158 -3.64 -5.30 -30.29
C ALA A 158 -3.77 -3.90 -30.90
N LEU A 159 -3.76 -2.86 -30.05
CA LEU A 159 -3.89 -1.46 -30.46
C LEU A 159 -2.66 -0.97 -31.24
N LEU A 160 -1.46 -1.36 -30.83
CA LEU A 160 -0.24 -1.05 -31.59
C LEU A 160 -0.24 -1.72 -32.95
N TYR A 161 -0.61 -2.99 -33.02
CA TYR A 161 -0.72 -3.71 -34.28
C TYR A 161 -1.66 -2.97 -35.25
N ASP A 162 -2.89 -2.67 -34.81
CA ASP A 162 -3.88 -2.00 -35.66
C ASP A 162 -3.43 -0.62 -36.12
N LYS A 163 -2.74 0.13 -35.27
CA LYS A 163 -2.16 1.43 -35.62
C LYS A 163 -1.18 1.31 -36.79
N TYR A 164 -0.31 0.30 -36.79
CA TYR A 164 0.73 0.16 -37.80
C TYR A 164 0.29 -0.60 -39.05
N GLN A 165 -0.68 -1.51 -38.90
CA GLN A 165 -1.27 -2.27 -40.01
C GLN A 165 -2.54 -1.61 -40.57
N ASN A 166 -2.86 -0.38 -40.14
CA ASN A 166 -4.05 0.38 -40.55
C ASN A 166 -5.35 -0.44 -40.40
N GLY A 167 -5.44 -1.20 -39.31
CA GLY A 167 -6.59 -2.06 -38.99
C GLY A 167 -6.71 -3.33 -39.85
N LYS A 168 -5.69 -3.67 -40.66
CA LYS A 168 -5.70 -4.90 -41.47
C LYS A 168 -5.07 -6.06 -40.69
N ASP A 169 -5.86 -7.09 -40.45
CA ASP A 169 -5.38 -8.38 -39.98
C ASP A 169 -4.65 -9.12 -41.14
N THR A 170 -3.34 -9.32 -41.00
CA THR A 170 -2.50 -10.00 -41.99
C THR A 170 -2.46 -11.52 -41.80
N TYR A 171 -3.05 -12.03 -40.73
CA TYR A 171 -3.13 -13.45 -40.41
C TYR A 171 -4.52 -14.03 -40.73
N ASN A 172 -5.59 -13.33 -40.35
CA ASN A 172 -6.97 -13.71 -40.62
C ASN A 172 -7.74 -12.59 -41.34
N GLU A 173 -7.64 -12.56 -42.67
CA GLU A 173 -8.26 -11.52 -43.52
C GLU A 173 -9.81 -11.50 -43.48
N LYS A 174 -10.46 -12.42 -42.77
CA LYS A 174 -11.91 -12.41 -42.56
C LYS A 174 -12.35 -11.48 -41.43
N ASN A 175 -11.43 -11.10 -40.54
CA ASN A 175 -11.72 -10.15 -39.48
C ASN A 175 -12.08 -8.79 -40.08
N ALA A 176 -13.00 -8.07 -39.44
CA ALA A 176 -13.33 -6.72 -39.83
C ALA A 176 -12.12 -5.78 -39.66
N ALA A 177 -12.10 -4.68 -40.40
CA ALA A 177 -11.08 -3.66 -40.21
C ALA A 177 -11.13 -3.14 -38.77
N TYR A 178 -9.97 -3.07 -38.11
CA TYR A 178 -9.82 -2.66 -36.71
C TYR A 178 -10.49 -3.58 -35.67
N ALA A 179 -10.74 -4.85 -36.02
CA ALA A 179 -11.31 -5.81 -35.07
C ALA A 179 -10.48 -5.96 -33.78
N PHE A 180 -9.16 -5.75 -33.84
CA PHE A 180 -8.30 -5.86 -32.66
C PHE A 180 -8.47 -4.67 -31.72
N SER A 181 -8.61 -3.45 -32.26
CA SER A 181 -8.91 -2.25 -31.48
C SER A 181 -10.30 -2.31 -30.85
N ASP A 182 -11.30 -2.79 -31.59
CA ASP A 182 -12.67 -2.93 -31.09
C ASP A 182 -12.76 -3.99 -29.98
N TRP A 183 -12.03 -5.10 -30.14
CA TRP A 183 -11.86 -6.08 -29.08
C TRP A 183 -11.17 -5.49 -27.84
N ALA A 184 -10.08 -4.75 -28.03
CA ALA A 184 -9.34 -4.13 -26.93
C ALA A 184 -10.21 -3.10 -26.17
N MET A 185 -11.07 -2.35 -26.88
CA MET A 185 -12.04 -1.46 -26.26
C MET A 185 -12.98 -2.22 -25.32
N GLY A 186 -13.61 -3.31 -25.80
CA GLY A 186 -14.51 -4.11 -24.95
C GLY A 186 -13.82 -4.71 -23.73
N GLN A 187 -12.55 -5.10 -23.85
CA GLN A 187 -11.77 -5.55 -22.70
C GLN A 187 -11.46 -4.40 -21.71
N MET A 188 -11.17 -3.19 -22.20
CA MET A 188 -10.99 -2.02 -21.33
C MET A 188 -12.29 -1.62 -20.64
N GLU A 189 -13.42 -1.61 -21.35
CA GLU A 189 -14.77 -1.38 -20.81
C GLU A 189 -15.05 -2.34 -19.65
N TYR A 190 -14.73 -3.63 -19.83
CA TYR A 190 -14.80 -4.62 -18.75
C TYR A 190 -13.93 -4.22 -17.55
N VAL A 191 -12.66 -3.84 -17.77
CA VAL A 191 -11.72 -3.45 -16.70
C VAL A 191 -12.22 -2.24 -15.91
N ILE A 192 -12.86 -1.28 -16.57
CA ILE A 192 -13.31 -0.03 -15.96
C ILE A 192 -14.75 -0.05 -15.44
N GLY A 193 -15.51 -1.13 -15.65
CA GLY A 193 -16.79 -1.33 -14.95
C GLY A 193 -17.89 -2.09 -15.69
N ASP A 194 -17.78 -2.32 -17.01
CA ASP A 194 -18.78 -3.09 -17.77
C ASP A 194 -18.58 -4.60 -17.59
N ASN A 195 -18.83 -5.06 -16.37
CA ASN A 195 -18.66 -6.44 -15.96
C ASN A 195 -19.78 -6.89 -15.00
N PRO A 196 -19.95 -8.20 -14.73
CA PRO A 196 -21.03 -8.71 -13.90
C PRO A 196 -21.09 -8.14 -12.47
N LEU A 197 -19.98 -7.61 -11.95
CA LEU A 197 -19.90 -6.99 -10.62
C LEU A 197 -20.13 -5.47 -10.65
N ASN A 198 -20.26 -4.87 -11.84
CA ASN A 198 -20.26 -3.42 -12.05
C ASN A 198 -19.11 -2.75 -11.29
N ARG A 199 -17.90 -3.33 -11.36
CA ARG A 199 -16.74 -2.94 -10.55
C ARG A 199 -15.60 -2.43 -11.42
N CYS A 200 -15.07 -1.25 -11.12
CA CYS A 200 -13.87 -0.76 -11.76
C CYS A 200 -12.62 -1.34 -11.05
N TYR A 201 -11.68 -1.93 -11.77
CA TYR A 201 -10.45 -2.48 -11.18
C TYR A 201 -9.30 -1.46 -11.12
N VAL A 202 -9.57 -0.19 -11.41
CA VAL A 202 -8.62 0.92 -11.31
C VAL A 202 -8.95 1.77 -10.09
N VAL A 203 -8.09 1.73 -9.07
CA VAL A 203 -8.30 2.41 -7.79
C VAL A 203 -8.55 3.90 -8.00
N GLY A 204 -9.65 4.40 -7.44
CA GLY A 204 -10.03 5.81 -7.51
C GLY A 204 -10.58 6.29 -8.87
N TYR A 205 -10.70 5.45 -9.91
CA TYR A 205 -11.20 5.91 -11.21
C TYR A 205 -12.70 6.27 -11.19
N GLY A 206 -13.49 5.67 -10.29
CA GLY A 206 -14.92 5.94 -10.10
C GLY A 206 -15.44 5.41 -8.76
N GLU A 207 -16.71 5.68 -8.43
CA GLU A 207 -17.31 5.28 -7.14
C GLU A 207 -17.37 3.76 -6.91
N ASN A 208 -17.47 3.01 -8.00
CA ASN A 208 -17.49 1.54 -8.04
C ASN A 208 -16.09 0.92 -8.18
N ALA A 209 -15.03 1.71 -8.04
CA ALA A 209 -13.66 1.21 -8.07
C ALA A 209 -13.35 0.33 -6.84
N VAL A 210 -12.41 -0.59 -7.02
CA VAL A 210 -11.71 -1.28 -5.93
C VAL A 210 -11.17 -0.27 -4.90
N LYS A 211 -11.39 -0.56 -3.61
CA LYS A 211 -11.09 0.36 -2.50
C LYS A 211 -9.99 -0.15 -1.58
N TYR A 212 -9.68 -1.44 -1.63
CA TYR A 212 -8.75 -2.07 -0.69
C TYR A 212 -7.56 -2.72 -1.41
N PRO A 213 -6.74 -1.95 -2.16
CA PRO A 213 -5.53 -2.49 -2.78
C PRO A 213 -4.57 -3.05 -1.71
N HIS A 214 -3.86 -4.12 -2.02
CA HIS A 214 -2.83 -4.71 -1.16
C HIS A 214 -1.56 -3.82 -1.14
N HIS A 215 -1.66 -2.60 -0.62
CA HIS A 215 -0.58 -1.62 -0.64
C HIS A 215 -0.38 -0.97 0.73
N ARG A 216 0.72 -1.32 1.40
CA ARG A 216 1.02 -0.93 2.79
C ARG A 216 0.94 0.58 3.02
N ALA A 217 1.62 1.35 2.19
CA ALA A 217 1.68 2.80 2.35
C ALA A 217 0.35 3.51 2.03
N ALA A 218 -0.53 2.89 1.21
CA ALA A 218 -1.84 3.45 0.92
C ALA A 218 -2.86 3.06 2.01
N SER A 219 -2.79 1.80 2.45
CA SER A 219 -3.58 1.28 3.55
C SER A 219 -3.37 2.09 4.82
N GLY A 220 -2.12 2.30 5.25
CA GLY A 220 -1.82 2.99 6.50
C GLY A 220 -2.31 2.25 7.75
N LEU A 221 -2.73 0.99 7.60
CA LEU A 221 -3.13 0.07 8.66
C LEU A 221 -1.95 -0.83 9.07
N THR A 222 -2.11 -1.55 10.18
CA THR A 222 -1.00 -2.32 10.79
C THR A 222 -0.73 -3.63 10.06
N MET A 223 -1.78 -4.27 9.52
CA MET A 223 -1.71 -5.55 8.82
C MET A 223 -2.78 -5.61 7.72
N ALA A 224 -2.63 -6.54 6.77
CA ALA A 224 -3.54 -6.62 5.63
C ALA A 224 -4.93 -7.16 6.00
N GLU A 225 -5.03 -7.85 7.13
CA GLU A 225 -6.25 -8.41 7.69
C GLU A 225 -7.09 -7.37 8.45
N ASP A 226 -6.54 -6.18 8.69
CA ASP A 226 -7.25 -5.08 9.31
C ASP A 226 -8.42 -4.65 8.40
N PRO A 227 -9.69 -4.75 8.86
CA PRO A 227 -10.86 -4.42 8.06
C PRO A 227 -11.14 -2.91 8.00
N GLY A 228 -10.29 -2.08 8.62
CA GLY A 228 -10.41 -0.62 8.59
C GLY A 228 -10.38 -0.05 7.17
N GLU A 229 -10.93 1.15 7.03
CA GLU A 229 -10.78 1.92 5.79
C GLU A 229 -9.31 2.29 5.56
N GLN A 230 -8.87 2.22 4.30
CA GLN A 230 -7.50 2.63 3.95
C GLN A 230 -7.36 4.15 4.09
N LYS A 231 -6.23 4.61 4.64
CA LYS A 231 -5.98 6.02 4.92
C LYS A 231 -5.78 6.88 3.67
N HIS A 232 -5.31 6.28 2.58
CA HIS A 232 -4.98 6.99 1.35
C HIS A 232 -5.55 6.30 0.13
N VAL A 233 -5.89 7.08 -0.89
CA VAL A 233 -6.33 6.56 -2.19
C VAL A 233 -5.12 6.38 -3.10
N LEU A 234 -4.84 5.14 -3.52
CA LEU A 234 -3.77 4.84 -4.47
C LEU A 234 -4.23 5.08 -5.92
N TRP A 235 -4.45 6.35 -6.25
CA TRP A 235 -5.03 6.78 -7.53
C TRP A 235 -4.39 6.14 -8.76
N GLY A 236 -5.23 5.53 -9.60
CA GLY A 236 -4.83 4.96 -10.89
C GLY A 236 -4.20 3.58 -10.81
N ALA A 237 -4.00 2.99 -9.62
CA ALA A 237 -3.45 1.65 -9.50
C ALA A 237 -4.40 0.61 -10.09
N LEU A 238 -3.88 -0.22 -11.00
CA LEU A 238 -4.61 -1.35 -11.55
C LEU A 238 -4.48 -2.52 -10.57
N ALA A 239 -5.61 -2.98 -10.01
CA ALA A 239 -5.63 -4.16 -9.16
C ALA A 239 -5.44 -5.44 -9.98
N GLY A 240 -5.19 -6.56 -9.28
CA GLY A 240 -5.02 -7.88 -9.90
C GLY A 240 -6.15 -8.29 -10.84
N GLY A 241 -7.39 -7.89 -10.54
CA GLY A 241 -8.55 -8.16 -11.38
C GLY A 241 -9.31 -9.43 -11.01
N PRO A 242 -10.36 -9.79 -11.75
CA PRO A 242 -11.21 -10.93 -11.41
C PRO A 242 -10.56 -12.28 -11.74
N ASP A 243 -11.15 -13.35 -11.21
CA ASP A 243 -10.90 -14.71 -11.68
C ASP A 243 -11.58 -15.01 -13.03
N LYS A 244 -11.38 -16.24 -13.52
CA LYS A 244 -11.96 -16.73 -14.78
C LYS A 244 -13.47 -16.94 -14.73
N GLU A 245 -14.09 -16.79 -13.56
CA GLU A 245 -15.53 -16.88 -13.31
C GLU A 245 -16.16 -15.52 -12.97
N ASP A 246 -15.46 -14.41 -13.23
CA ASP A 246 -15.88 -13.02 -12.96
C ASP A 246 -15.94 -12.64 -11.47
N ASN A 247 -15.40 -13.46 -10.56
CA ASN A 247 -15.41 -13.14 -9.13
C ASN A 247 -14.24 -12.23 -8.74
N HIS A 248 -14.47 -11.36 -7.77
CA HIS A 248 -13.46 -10.50 -7.15
C HIS A 248 -13.84 -10.19 -5.70
N SER A 249 -12.90 -10.34 -4.77
CA SER A 249 -13.02 -9.94 -3.37
C SER A 249 -12.19 -8.69 -3.14
N ASP A 250 -12.82 -7.58 -2.74
CA ASP A 250 -12.15 -6.29 -2.51
C ASP A 250 -11.81 -6.15 -1.03
N THR A 251 -10.69 -6.76 -0.64
CA THR A 251 -10.18 -6.80 0.73
C THR A 251 -8.66 -6.72 0.70
N THR A 252 -8.05 -5.94 1.59
CA THR A 252 -6.60 -5.72 1.63
C THR A 252 -5.83 -7.05 1.80
N ALA A 253 -6.40 -8.03 2.51
CA ALA A 253 -5.81 -9.35 2.72
C ALA A 253 -5.78 -10.24 1.46
N ASP A 254 -6.57 -9.94 0.43
CA ASP A 254 -6.54 -10.68 -0.83
C ASP A 254 -5.47 -10.12 -1.77
N TRP A 255 -4.23 -10.56 -1.56
CA TRP A 255 -3.07 -10.21 -2.37
C TRP A 255 -3.07 -10.82 -3.78
N ILE A 256 -4.18 -11.40 -4.25
CA ILE A 256 -4.30 -11.89 -5.62
C ILE A 256 -5.20 -10.94 -6.41
N TYR A 257 -6.41 -10.72 -5.90
CA TYR A 257 -7.38 -9.84 -6.53
C TYR A 257 -7.03 -8.35 -6.38
N ASN A 258 -6.35 -7.98 -5.29
CA ASN A 258 -6.04 -6.59 -4.96
C ASN A 258 -4.55 -6.26 -4.98
N GLU A 259 -3.69 -7.16 -5.44
CA GLU A 259 -2.27 -6.80 -5.66
C GLU A 259 -2.16 -5.63 -6.64
N VAL A 260 -1.19 -4.76 -6.40
CA VAL A 260 -0.88 -3.60 -7.24
C VAL A 260 0.62 -3.51 -7.43
N THR A 261 1.06 -3.39 -8.68
CA THR A 261 2.49 -3.32 -9.02
C THR A 261 2.75 -2.37 -10.18
N ILE A 262 4.03 -2.02 -10.38
CA ILE A 262 4.46 -1.18 -11.50
C ILE A 262 4.16 -1.88 -12.83
N ASP A 263 4.36 -3.19 -12.92
CA ASP A 263 4.15 -3.93 -14.17
C ASP A 263 2.66 -4.07 -14.55
N TYR A 264 1.75 -4.03 -13.58
CA TYR A 264 0.31 -4.01 -13.84
C TYR A 264 -0.10 -2.71 -14.54
N ASN A 265 0.44 -1.58 -14.07
CA ASN A 265 0.13 -0.27 -14.64
C ASN A 265 0.84 0.01 -15.97
N ALA A 266 2.01 -0.59 -16.23
CA ALA A 266 2.83 -0.27 -17.41
C ALA A 266 2.07 -0.43 -18.73
N ALA A 267 1.55 -1.63 -19.01
CA ALA A 267 0.83 -1.87 -20.27
C ALA A 267 -0.58 -1.26 -20.25
N PHE A 268 -1.23 -1.19 -19.09
CA PHE A 268 -2.52 -0.51 -18.93
C PHE A 268 -2.46 0.97 -19.32
N THR A 269 -1.46 1.72 -18.84
CA THR A 269 -1.27 3.12 -19.23
C THR A 269 -1.09 3.24 -20.75
N CYS A 270 -0.34 2.34 -21.38
CA CYS A 270 -0.14 2.33 -22.82
C CYS A 270 -1.42 1.98 -23.60
N ALA A 271 -2.20 1.00 -23.13
CA ALA A 271 -3.49 0.64 -23.72
C ALA A 271 -4.49 1.81 -23.61
N ALA A 272 -4.62 2.42 -22.44
CA ALA A 272 -5.46 3.59 -22.23
C ALA A 272 -5.05 4.77 -23.13
N ALA A 273 -3.75 5.05 -23.25
CA ALA A 273 -3.25 6.09 -24.14
C ALA A 273 -3.54 5.79 -25.63
N ALA A 274 -3.43 4.52 -26.05
CA ALA A 274 -3.72 4.11 -27.42
C ALA A 274 -5.21 4.17 -27.74
N LEU A 275 -6.09 3.77 -26.81
CA LEU A 275 -7.53 3.95 -26.92
C LEU A 275 -7.90 5.43 -26.98
N TYR A 276 -7.34 6.26 -26.09
CA TYR A 276 -7.55 7.71 -26.12
C TYR A 276 -7.11 8.33 -27.45
N ALA A 277 -5.93 7.97 -27.96
CA ALA A 277 -5.44 8.47 -29.24
C ALA A 277 -6.34 8.09 -30.43
N ARG A 278 -7.12 7.01 -30.31
CA ARG A 278 -7.98 6.49 -31.36
C ARG A 278 -9.43 6.95 -31.26
N TYR A 279 -9.98 6.95 -30.06
CA TYR A 279 -11.41 7.15 -29.78
C TYR A 279 -11.69 8.38 -28.91
N GLY A 280 -10.65 9.02 -28.37
CA GLY A 280 -10.78 10.21 -27.56
C GLY A 280 -11.35 11.39 -28.34
N ASP A 281 -12.16 12.18 -27.65
CA ASP A 281 -12.70 13.43 -28.17
C ASP A 281 -12.49 14.57 -27.16
N GLU A 282 -12.91 15.78 -27.54
CA GLU A 282 -12.72 16.98 -26.71
C GLU A 282 -13.41 16.90 -25.34
N THR A 283 -14.37 15.99 -25.13
CA THR A 283 -15.05 15.79 -23.85
C THR A 283 -14.24 14.96 -22.86
N MET A 284 -13.28 14.16 -23.34
CA MET A 284 -12.42 13.30 -22.52
C MET A 284 -11.20 14.09 -22.02
N GLN A 285 -11.44 15.08 -21.16
CA GLN A 285 -10.37 15.87 -20.54
C GLN A 285 -9.95 15.26 -19.19
N PRO A 286 -8.66 15.36 -18.81
CA PRO A 286 -8.25 15.08 -17.45
C PRO A 286 -9.00 15.97 -16.46
N GLU A 287 -9.27 15.43 -15.27
CA GLU A 287 -9.82 16.21 -14.16
C GLU A 287 -8.85 17.35 -13.82
N LYS A 288 -9.37 18.59 -13.81
CA LYS A 288 -8.54 19.81 -13.80
C LYS A 288 -7.69 19.96 -12.53
N ASP A 289 -8.23 19.51 -11.40
CA ASP A 289 -7.64 19.68 -10.07
C ASP A 289 -7.33 18.31 -9.44
N PHE A 290 -6.69 17.43 -10.22
CA PHE A 290 -6.31 16.08 -9.80
C PHE A 290 -4.91 16.00 -9.16
N PRO A 291 -4.72 15.19 -8.08
CA PRO A 291 -5.76 14.44 -7.37
C PRO A 291 -6.65 15.40 -6.56
N PRO A 292 -7.95 15.11 -6.43
CA PRO A 292 -8.76 15.82 -5.45
C PRO A 292 -8.10 15.66 -4.08
N ALA A 293 -8.25 16.66 -3.22
CA ALA A 293 -7.87 16.50 -1.81
C ALA A 293 -8.53 15.21 -1.30
N GLU A 294 -7.77 14.38 -0.57
CA GLU A 294 -8.34 13.20 0.09
C GLU A 294 -9.59 13.65 0.85
N LYS A 295 -10.65 12.85 0.81
CA LYS A 295 -11.84 13.12 1.62
C LYS A 295 -11.39 13.07 3.07
N GLY A 296 -10.98 14.21 3.60
CA GLY A 296 -10.82 14.39 5.02
C GLY A 296 -12.21 14.23 5.60
N ASN A 297 -12.42 13.18 6.36
CA ASN A 297 -13.43 13.24 7.39
C ASN A 297 -13.10 14.48 8.22
N ASP A 298 -14.08 15.28 8.63
CA ASP A 298 -13.78 16.40 9.51
C ASP A 298 -13.07 15.96 10.82
N ASN A 299 -13.18 14.69 11.21
CA ASN A 299 -12.37 14.08 12.26
C ASN A 299 -10.87 14.00 11.91
N ASP A 300 -10.52 13.86 10.63
CA ASP A 300 -9.13 13.80 10.16
C ASP A 300 -8.42 15.15 10.29
N LEU A 301 -9.17 16.26 10.40
CA LEU A 301 -8.55 17.56 10.71
C LEU A 301 -7.89 17.56 12.08
N PHE A 302 -8.46 16.78 13.00
CA PHE A 302 -7.95 16.60 14.36
C PHE A 302 -7.07 15.34 14.50
N SER A 303 -6.83 14.60 13.41
CA SER A 303 -5.92 13.46 13.34
C SER A 303 -4.56 13.87 12.76
N GLY A 304 -3.58 12.96 12.76
CA GLY A 304 -2.28 13.21 12.14
C GLY A 304 -1.21 13.79 13.06
N ASP A 305 -1.52 13.95 14.36
CA ASP A 305 -0.61 14.36 15.44
C ASP A 305 -0.85 13.53 16.73
N GLY A 306 -1.69 12.49 16.65
CA GLY A 306 -2.20 11.76 17.79
C GLY A 306 -1.30 10.60 18.23
N PHE A 307 -1.19 10.43 19.53
CA PHE A 307 -0.58 9.27 20.17
C PHE A 307 -1.51 8.74 21.25
N TRP A 308 -1.61 7.42 21.38
CA TRP A 308 -2.37 6.79 22.44
C TRP A 308 -1.82 5.41 22.78
N VAL A 309 -2.22 4.91 23.94
CA VAL A 309 -2.01 3.52 24.32
C VAL A 309 -3.33 2.77 24.21
N SER A 310 -3.29 1.56 23.65
CA SER A 310 -4.31 0.54 23.89
C SER A 310 -3.71 -0.59 24.71
N GLY A 311 -4.52 -1.35 25.41
CA GLY A 311 -4.01 -2.37 26.30
C GLY A 311 -5.08 -3.21 26.97
N TYR A 312 -4.60 -4.16 27.76
CA TYR A 312 -5.40 -5.00 28.63
C TYR A 312 -4.56 -5.47 29.82
N CYS A 313 -5.23 -6.00 30.83
CA CYS A 313 -4.60 -6.39 32.08
C CYS A 313 -5.25 -7.62 32.71
N GLN A 314 -4.54 -8.20 33.68
CA GLN A 314 -5.03 -9.24 34.56
C GLN A 314 -4.37 -9.14 35.93
N ASP A 315 -5.17 -9.10 36.99
CA ASP A 315 -4.65 -9.21 38.35
C ASP A 315 -4.35 -10.67 38.71
N SER A 316 -3.27 -10.87 39.46
CA SER A 316 -2.84 -12.14 40.03
C SER A 316 -2.70 -11.96 41.54
N PRO A 317 -3.82 -12.00 42.29
CA PRO A 317 -3.82 -11.76 43.71
C PRO A 317 -3.26 -12.94 44.51
N GLU A 318 -2.60 -12.65 45.61
CA GLU A 318 -2.14 -13.62 46.60
C GLU A 318 -3.09 -13.66 47.81
N ALA A 319 -3.15 -14.80 48.50
CA ALA A 319 -4.03 -14.98 49.65
C ALA A 319 -3.70 -14.05 50.84
N THR A 320 -2.51 -13.44 50.86
CA THR A 320 -2.04 -12.54 51.91
C THR A 320 -2.54 -11.10 51.75
N GLY A 321 -3.18 -10.77 50.62
CA GLY A 321 -3.51 -9.39 50.24
C GLY A 321 -2.46 -8.72 49.34
N ALA A 322 -1.27 -9.34 49.22
CA ALA A 322 -0.31 -9.04 48.17
C ALA A 322 -0.84 -9.52 46.80
N GLY A 323 -0.13 -9.22 45.73
CA GLY A 323 -0.49 -9.61 44.37
C GLY A 323 0.24 -8.76 43.34
N VAL A 324 0.10 -9.12 42.07
CA VAL A 324 0.63 -8.32 40.97
C VAL A 324 -0.43 -8.09 39.91
N THR A 325 -0.28 -7.02 39.15
CA THR A 325 -1.04 -6.76 37.93
C THR A 325 -0.14 -7.00 36.73
N LYS A 326 -0.59 -7.85 35.82
CA LYS A 326 0.02 -8.05 34.50
C LYS A 326 -0.58 -7.07 33.52
N LEU A 327 0.25 -6.31 32.81
CA LEU A 327 -0.15 -5.23 31.91
C LEU A 327 0.42 -5.46 30.52
N THR A 328 -0.42 -5.39 29.49
CA THR A 328 0.01 -5.27 28.09
C THR A 328 -0.36 -3.89 27.57
N PHE A 329 0.60 -3.20 26.98
CA PHE A 329 0.42 -1.95 26.27
C PHE A 329 0.78 -2.11 24.79
N PHE A 330 0.04 -1.41 23.95
CA PHE A 330 0.30 -1.18 22.54
C PHE A 330 0.38 0.32 22.34
N VAL A 331 1.55 0.83 21.96
CA VAL A 331 1.73 2.24 21.64
C VAL A 331 1.29 2.47 20.20
N ASN A 332 0.39 3.42 20.00
CA ASN A 332 -0.26 3.70 18.74
C ASN A 332 -0.07 5.16 18.34
N THR A 333 -0.10 5.40 17.03
CA THR A 333 -0.04 6.75 16.49
C THR A 333 -0.75 6.85 15.14
N ASP A 334 -1.35 8.00 14.89
CA ASP A 334 -1.72 8.45 13.55
C ASP A 334 -0.84 9.61 13.08
N SER A 335 0.20 9.97 13.85
CA SER A 335 1.13 11.04 13.55
C SER A 335 1.86 10.78 12.24
N LEU A 336 1.88 11.80 11.39
CA LEU A 336 2.66 11.79 10.15
C LEU A 336 4.13 12.19 10.40
N GLU A 337 4.41 12.81 11.54
CA GLU A 337 5.76 13.15 11.97
C GLU A 337 6.32 12.04 12.87
N PRO A 338 7.48 11.45 12.51
CA PRO A 338 8.11 10.44 13.34
C PRO A 338 8.71 11.07 14.60
N HIS A 339 8.42 10.48 15.75
CA HIS A 339 9.00 10.84 17.03
C HIS A 339 9.91 9.71 17.52
N GLU A 340 11.19 10.00 17.67
CA GLU A 340 12.20 9.04 18.15
C GLU A 340 12.39 9.07 19.67
N ASP A 341 11.57 9.84 20.38
CA ASP A 341 11.70 10.16 21.80
C ASP A 341 10.39 9.89 22.55
N ILE A 342 9.68 8.83 22.15
CA ILE A 342 8.41 8.43 22.74
C ILE A 342 8.61 7.72 24.09
N SER A 343 7.80 8.10 25.08
CA SER A 343 7.62 7.35 26.30
C SER A 343 6.15 7.21 26.69
N ILE A 344 5.83 6.22 27.50
CA ILE A 344 4.52 6.07 28.13
C ILE A 344 4.65 6.01 29.65
N ARG A 345 3.62 6.46 30.37
CA ARG A 345 3.56 6.42 31.85
C ARG A 345 2.34 5.67 32.35
N TYR A 346 2.59 4.76 33.28
CA TYR A 346 1.57 4.07 34.06
C TYR A 346 1.58 4.61 35.49
N TYR A 347 0.47 5.22 35.90
CA TYR A 347 0.22 5.83 37.20
C TYR A 347 -0.54 4.88 38.12
N PHE A 348 0.02 4.63 39.30
CA PHE A 348 -0.51 3.72 40.31
C PHE A 348 -0.52 4.38 41.69
N SER A 349 -1.37 3.90 42.60
CA SER A 349 -1.39 4.36 44.00
C SER A 349 -0.68 3.36 44.89
N ILE A 350 -0.15 3.83 46.02
CA ILE A 350 0.39 3.00 47.10
C ILE A 350 -0.35 3.24 48.41
N LYS A 351 -1.60 3.72 48.34
CA LYS A 351 -2.39 4.11 49.50
C LYS A 351 -2.65 2.94 50.44
N GLU A 352 -2.70 1.72 49.91
CA GLU A 352 -2.92 0.47 50.62
C GLU A 352 -1.68 -0.08 51.33
N PHE A 353 -0.50 0.48 51.06
CA PHE A 353 0.75 0.06 51.71
C PHE A 353 0.79 0.56 53.16
N GLU A 354 1.43 -0.19 54.05
CA GLU A 354 1.64 0.22 55.44
C GLU A 354 2.42 1.54 55.53
N ASN A 355 3.36 1.77 54.61
CA ASN A 355 4.04 3.04 54.40
C ASN A 355 3.76 3.62 53.01
N ASN A 356 2.69 4.40 52.89
CA ASN A 356 2.27 5.05 51.65
C ASN A 356 3.08 6.29 51.22
N THR A 357 4.29 6.48 51.78
CA THR A 357 5.18 7.59 51.42
C THR A 357 6.43 7.16 50.65
N ALA A 358 6.68 5.85 50.53
CA ALA A 358 7.83 5.32 49.82
C ALA A 358 7.56 3.92 49.25
N ILE A 359 8.21 3.61 48.13
CA ILE A 359 8.14 2.28 47.52
C ILE A 359 9.05 1.30 48.30
N PRO A 360 8.53 0.15 48.76
CA PRO A 360 9.33 -0.84 49.46
C PRO A 360 10.29 -1.56 48.51
N ALA A 361 11.41 -2.08 49.05
CA ALA A 361 12.40 -2.82 48.25
C ALA A 361 11.86 -4.15 47.68
N SER A 362 10.72 -4.64 48.19
CA SER A 362 10.02 -5.83 47.69
C SER A 362 9.03 -5.51 46.56
N PHE A 363 8.93 -4.25 46.13
CA PHE A 363 8.09 -3.86 45.00
C PHE A 363 8.53 -4.57 43.72
N VAL A 364 7.57 -5.16 43.04
CA VAL A 364 7.76 -5.90 41.80
C VAL A 364 7.60 -4.93 40.65
N LEU A 365 8.66 -4.80 39.86
CA LEU A 365 8.63 -4.10 38.60
C LEU A 365 9.43 -4.91 37.57
N GLN A 366 8.73 -5.60 36.67
CA GLN A 366 9.36 -6.55 35.77
C GLN A 366 8.88 -6.37 34.32
N LYS A 367 9.80 -6.01 33.42
CA LYS A 367 9.59 -6.14 31.97
C LYS A 367 9.50 -7.62 31.61
N THR A 368 8.38 -8.04 31.01
CA THR A 368 8.21 -9.42 30.52
C THR A 368 8.38 -9.53 29.01
N TYR A 369 8.07 -8.47 28.25
CA TYR A 369 8.25 -8.43 26.80
C TYR A 369 8.39 -6.99 26.28
N ASP A 370 9.23 -6.81 25.27
CA ASP A 370 9.34 -5.60 24.47
C ASP A 370 9.50 -6.00 23.00
N GLN A 371 8.50 -5.67 22.18
CA GLN A 371 8.53 -6.02 20.77
C GLN A 371 9.69 -5.34 20.04
N VAL A 372 10.03 -4.10 20.41
CA VAL A 372 11.09 -3.34 19.75
C VAL A 372 12.45 -4.00 19.96
N GLU A 373 12.73 -4.49 21.17
CA GLU A 373 13.94 -5.27 21.47
C GLU A 373 14.09 -6.51 20.58
N THR A 374 12.98 -7.17 20.22
CA THR A 374 12.99 -8.36 19.36
C THR A 374 13.14 -8.05 17.87
N GLU A 375 12.66 -6.89 17.43
CA GLU A 375 12.66 -6.48 16.02
C GLU A 375 13.93 -5.70 15.66
N VAL A 376 14.47 -4.91 16.59
CA VAL A 376 15.56 -3.95 16.33
C VAL A 376 16.62 -4.04 17.43
N SER A 377 17.78 -4.57 17.03
CA SER A 377 18.94 -4.70 17.92
C SER A 377 19.37 -3.35 18.50
N GLY A 378 19.53 -3.29 19.83
CA GLY A 378 20.00 -2.10 20.54
C GLY A 378 18.93 -1.02 20.77
N LYS A 379 17.65 -1.30 20.50
CA LYS A 379 16.53 -0.36 20.69
C LYS A 379 15.51 -0.81 21.75
N ALA A 380 15.95 -1.62 22.71
CA ALA A 380 15.11 -2.01 23.83
C ALA A 380 14.62 -0.80 24.63
N ALA A 381 13.36 -0.83 25.06
CA ALA A 381 12.78 0.20 25.91
C ALA A 381 13.50 0.24 27.26
N ALA A 382 13.73 1.45 27.78
CA ALA A 382 14.16 1.66 29.14
C ALA A 382 12.94 1.81 30.06
N LEU A 383 12.89 0.98 31.09
CA LEU A 383 11.90 1.04 32.17
C LEU A 383 12.50 1.79 33.36
N SER A 384 11.84 2.85 33.80
CA SER A 384 12.29 3.63 34.96
C SER A 384 11.97 2.94 36.27
N GLU A 385 12.74 3.24 37.32
CA GLU A 385 12.29 3.07 38.71
C GLU A 385 11.00 3.88 38.95
N PRO A 386 10.18 3.50 39.95
CA PRO A 386 9.03 4.29 40.36
C PRO A 386 9.40 5.73 40.75
N LYS A 387 8.64 6.70 40.24
CA LYS A 387 8.79 8.13 40.54
C LYS A 387 7.51 8.64 41.19
N GLN A 388 7.64 9.41 42.27
CA GLN A 388 6.46 10.00 42.93
C GLN A 388 5.87 11.09 42.02
N TYR A 389 4.57 10.99 41.76
CA TYR A 389 3.80 12.03 41.08
C TYR A 389 3.33 13.07 42.09
N LYS A 390 2.49 12.64 43.04
CA LYS A 390 1.91 13.47 44.09
C LYS A 390 1.28 12.59 45.16
N ASP A 391 1.52 12.90 46.44
CA ASP A 391 0.95 12.17 47.58
C ASP A 391 1.25 10.66 47.46
N ASP A 392 0.21 9.81 47.48
CA ASP A 392 0.29 8.36 47.33
C ASP A 392 0.35 7.89 45.85
N ILE A 393 0.34 8.81 44.88
CA ILE A 393 0.38 8.47 43.45
C ILE A 393 1.82 8.47 42.94
N TRP A 394 2.19 7.38 42.30
CA TRP A 394 3.48 7.13 41.69
C TRP A 394 3.31 6.75 40.22
N TYR A 395 4.39 6.77 39.45
CA TYR A 395 4.39 6.27 38.09
C TYR A 395 5.68 5.56 37.72
N VAL A 396 5.60 4.69 36.72
CA VAL A 396 6.73 4.15 35.98
C VAL A 396 6.67 4.64 34.54
N GLU A 397 7.84 4.86 33.96
CA GLU A 397 7.99 5.35 32.59
C GLU A 397 8.69 4.30 31.73
N ILE A 398 8.12 4.01 30.57
CA ILE A 398 8.70 3.14 29.55
C ILE A 398 9.07 4.02 28.36
N SER A 399 10.34 4.02 27.95
CA SER A 399 10.88 4.97 26.96
C SER A 399 11.68 4.28 25.86
N TRP A 400 11.49 4.70 24.61
CA TRP A 400 12.16 4.15 23.42
C TRP A 400 13.05 5.19 22.76
N ASP A 401 14.21 5.46 23.38
CA ASP A 401 15.11 6.52 22.93
C ASP A 401 15.79 6.19 21.59
N GLY A 402 15.66 7.11 20.63
CA GLY A 402 16.13 6.95 19.27
C GLY A 402 15.35 5.93 18.43
N TYR A 403 14.11 5.58 18.78
CA TYR A 403 13.27 4.67 18.00
C TYR A 403 11.92 5.29 17.66
N ALA A 404 11.67 5.45 16.36
CA ALA A 404 10.39 5.96 15.87
C ALA A 404 9.34 4.85 15.88
N ILE A 405 8.29 5.05 16.67
CA ILE A 405 7.08 4.22 16.62
C ILE A 405 6.27 4.68 15.39
N ALA A 406 6.62 4.15 14.22
CA ALA A 406 6.00 4.50 12.92
C ALA A 406 4.90 3.51 12.48
N ASN A 407 4.86 2.34 13.12
CA ASN A 407 3.78 1.37 12.96
C ASN A 407 2.99 1.38 14.26
N SER A 408 1.69 1.68 14.20
CA SER A 408 0.81 1.49 15.36
C SER A 408 0.93 0.09 15.94
N ASN A 409 0.54 -0.07 17.20
CA ASN A 409 0.54 -1.31 17.95
C ASN A 409 1.91 -1.86 18.37
N LYS A 410 2.86 -1.02 18.81
CA LYS A 410 4.10 -1.51 19.42
C LYS A 410 3.86 -2.07 20.81
N LYS A 411 4.02 -3.39 20.96
CA LYS A 411 3.70 -4.13 22.18
C LYS A 411 4.80 -4.04 23.24
N TYR A 412 4.39 -3.78 24.47
CA TYR A 412 5.21 -3.84 25.68
C TYR A 412 4.43 -4.51 26.82
N GLN A 413 5.09 -5.37 27.60
CA GLN A 413 4.46 -6.06 28.73
C GLN A 413 5.24 -5.85 30.02
N LEU A 414 4.49 -5.61 31.10
CA LEU A 414 4.97 -5.23 32.41
C LEU A 414 4.20 -5.99 33.49
N ILE A 415 4.90 -6.45 34.53
CA ILE A 415 4.31 -6.89 35.79
C ILE A 415 4.65 -5.86 36.87
N ILE A 416 3.64 -5.41 37.62
CA ILE A 416 3.76 -4.42 38.69
C ILE A 416 3.01 -4.89 39.95
N GLY A 417 3.55 -4.65 41.13
CA GLY A 417 2.85 -4.90 42.41
C GLY A 417 3.76 -5.46 43.51
N MET A 418 3.27 -6.46 44.24
CA MET A 418 3.93 -7.06 45.41
C MET A 418 3.72 -8.59 45.41
N TYR A 419 4.77 -9.42 45.28
CA TYR A 419 4.61 -10.88 45.47
C TYR A 419 4.44 -11.28 46.94
N PHE A 420 4.92 -10.45 47.86
CA PHE A 420 4.85 -10.64 49.31
C PHE A 420 5.11 -9.29 50.00
N GLY A 421 4.78 -9.19 51.29
CA GLY A 421 4.94 -7.96 52.07
C GLY A 421 3.63 -7.21 52.18
N ASP A 422 3.60 -5.96 51.69
CA ASP A 422 2.41 -5.11 51.67
C ASP A 422 1.29 -5.64 50.76
N ASN A 423 0.09 -5.10 50.94
CA ASN A 423 -1.05 -5.36 50.08
C ASN A 423 -0.86 -4.71 48.70
N TRP A 424 -1.52 -5.23 47.67
CA TRP A 424 -1.58 -4.63 46.34
C TRP A 424 -3.04 -4.48 45.89
N ASP A 425 -3.47 -3.25 45.61
CA ASP A 425 -4.82 -2.94 45.13
C ASP A 425 -4.77 -2.08 43.86
N SER A 426 -4.65 -2.74 42.71
CA SER A 426 -4.60 -2.04 41.42
C SER A 426 -5.91 -1.34 41.05
N SER A 427 -7.04 -1.66 41.71
CA SER A 427 -8.35 -1.07 41.38
C SER A 427 -8.41 0.44 41.62
N ASN A 428 -7.50 0.96 42.45
CA ASN A 428 -7.38 2.37 42.77
C ASN A 428 -6.37 3.12 41.87
N ASP A 429 -5.63 2.39 41.01
CA ASP A 429 -4.64 2.96 40.11
C ASP A 429 -5.28 3.88 39.06
N TRP A 430 -4.69 5.05 38.86
CA TRP A 430 -5.20 6.02 37.88
C TRP A 430 -5.19 5.42 36.48
N SER A 431 -4.06 4.83 36.09
CA SER A 431 -3.88 4.29 34.74
C SER A 431 -4.65 3.00 34.50
N ARG A 432 -5.04 2.23 35.53
CA ARG A 432 -5.85 1.01 35.36
C ARG A 432 -7.29 1.33 34.96
N LYS A 433 -7.82 2.51 35.33
CA LYS A 433 -9.21 2.90 35.02
C LYS A 433 -9.45 2.83 33.51
N GLY A 434 -10.41 2.00 33.11
CA GLY A 434 -10.79 1.81 31.71
C GLY A 434 -9.88 0.86 30.92
N ILE A 435 -8.82 0.30 31.51
CA ILE A 435 -8.06 -0.78 30.86
C ILE A 435 -8.92 -2.05 30.91
N LYS A 436 -9.05 -2.72 29.76
CA LYS A 436 -9.76 -3.99 29.65
C LYS A 436 -9.15 -5.05 30.55
N GLU A 437 -9.98 -5.72 31.34
CA GLU A 437 -9.61 -6.88 32.12
C GLU A 437 -9.90 -8.16 31.34
N LEU A 438 -8.93 -9.08 31.28
CA LEU A 438 -9.09 -10.32 30.53
C LEU A 438 -9.67 -11.45 31.39
N GLU A 439 -10.66 -12.13 30.82
CA GLU A 439 -11.16 -13.42 31.29
C GLU A 439 -10.39 -14.54 30.55
N GLY A 440 -9.57 -15.33 31.25
CA GLY A 440 -8.79 -16.45 30.66
C GLY A 440 -7.28 -16.41 30.98
N ASP A 441 -6.49 -17.26 30.32
CA ASP A 441 -5.03 -17.35 30.54
C ASP A 441 -4.29 -16.23 29.80
N TYR A 442 -3.91 -15.18 30.54
CA TYR A 442 -3.14 -14.04 30.03
C TYR A 442 -1.80 -14.46 29.41
N ASP A 443 -1.15 -15.48 29.99
CA ASP A 443 0.22 -15.87 29.64
C ASP A 443 0.32 -16.59 28.27
N ASP A 444 -0.81 -17.06 27.71
CA ASP A 444 -0.85 -17.75 26.40
C ASP A 444 -1.03 -16.78 25.21
N ILE A 445 -1.15 -15.47 25.46
CA ILE A 445 -1.48 -14.46 24.45
C ILE A 445 -0.21 -13.95 23.74
N VAL A 446 0.03 -14.45 22.52
CA VAL A 446 1.20 -14.06 21.71
C VAL A 446 1.01 -12.70 21.03
N GLY A 447 -0.05 -12.54 20.22
CA GLY A 447 -0.38 -11.28 19.55
C GLY A 447 -1.18 -10.36 20.48
N GLY A 448 -2.50 -10.57 20.53
CA GLY A 448 -3.40 -9.95 21.50
C GLY A 448 -3.81 -8.51 21.18
N VAL A 449 -3.36 -7.94 20.06
CA VAL A 449 -3.74 -6.57 19.66
C VAL A 449 -5.25 -6.45 19.48
N GLU A 450 -5.88 -7.50 18.99
CA GLU A 450 -7.34 -7.65 18.81
C GLU A 450 -8.13 -7.62 20.12
N LEU A 451 -7.46 -7.87 21.25
CA LEU A 451 -8.06 -7.83 22.57
C LEU A 451 -7.96 -6.44 23.21
N ALA A 452 -7.02 -5.61 22.74
CA ALA A 452 -6.67 -4.34 23.37
C ALA A 452 -7.75 -3.27 23.18
N GLU A 453 -8.01 -2.51 24.24
CA GLU A 453 -8.90 -1.34 24.22
C GLU A 453 -8.11 -0.08 24.57
N LYS A 454 -8.55 1.08 24.10
CA LYS A 454 -7.86 2.35 24.33
C LYS A 454 -7.79 2.65 25.84
N CYS A 455 -6.60 2.99 26.32
CA CYS A 455 -6.32 3.30 27.72
C CYS A 455 -6.16 4.81 27.90
N ASP A 456 -7.26 5.52 28.15
CA ASP A 456 -7.25 7.00 28.21
C ASP A 456 -6.38 7.57 29.35
N ASN A 457 -6.06 6.77 30.36
CA ASN A 457 -5.26 7.17 31.52
C ASN A 457 -3.81 6.66 31.48
N VAL A 458 -3.37 6.02 30.40
CA VAL A 458 -1.95 5.73 30.15
C VAL A 458 -1.42 6.83 29.23
N CYS A 459 -0.55 7.67 29.78
CA CYS A 459 -0.10 8.87 29.09
C CYS A 459 1.03 8.55 28.11
N VAL A 460 1.05 9.23 26.96
CA VAL A 460 2.14 9.19 25.98
C VAL A 460 2.85 10.55 25.95
N TYR A 461 4.17 10.53 25.90
CA TYR A 461 5.00 11.72 25.83
C TYR A 461 5.93 11.64 24.62
N ALA A 462 6.17 12.79 24.00
CA ALA A 462 7.20 12.99 22.98
C ALA A 462 8.10 14.14 23.42
N GLY A 463 9.40 13.91 23.55
CA GLY A 463 10.34 14.92 24.04
C GLY A 463 9.99 15.43 25.45
N GLY A 464 9.39 14.57 26.27
CA GLY A 464 8.90 14.89 27.61
C GLY A 464 7.60 15.72 27.66
N LYS A 465 6.99 16.05 26.52
CA LYS A 465 5.69 16.74 26.46
C LYS A 465 4.56 15.74 26.29
N LEU A 466 3.46 15.93 27.04
CA LEU A 466 2.27 15.09 26.95
C LEU A 466 1.62 15.22 25.56
N VAL A 467 1.52 14.10 24.83
CA VAL A 467 0.94 14.00 23.48
C VAL A 467 -0.22 13.00 23.38
N GLY A 468 -0.44 12.19 24.43
CA GLY A 468 -1.59 11.28 24.53
C GLY A 468 -2.01 10.99 25.97
N GLY A 469 -3.28 10.68 26.20
CA GLY A 469 -3.82 10.28 27.51
C GLY A 469 -4.17 11.43 28.46
N THR A 470 -4.52 11.10 29.71
CA THR A 470 -4.88 12.04 30.77
C THR A 470 -4.07 11.78 32.04
N GLU A 471 -3.38 12.79 32.56
CA GLU A 471 -2.61 12.70 33.82
C GLU A 471 -3.54 12.69 35.05
N PRO A 472 -3.08 12.22 36.23
CA PRO A 472 -3.92 12.11 37.43
C PRO A 472 -4.54 13.43 37.94
N ASP A 473 -4.01 14.59 37.54
CA ASP A 473 -4.56 15.90 37.87
C ASP A 473 -5.57 16.43 36.84
N GLY A 474 -5.85 15.66 35.78
CA GLY A 474 -6.75 16.02 34.69
C GLY A 474 -6.06 16.73 33.52
N THR A 475 -4.73 16.89 33.54
CA THR A 475 -3.99 17.44 32.41
C THR A 475 -4.11 16.52 31.20
N VAL A 476 -4.44 17.11 30.04
CA VAL A 476 -4.56 16.44 28.73
C VAL A 476 -3.64 17.12 27.72
N PRO A 477 -3.23 16.44 26.63
CA PRO A 477 -2.43 17.03 25.57
C PRO A 477 -3.04 18.33 25.05
N ALA A 478 -2.17 19.32 24.84
CA ALA A 478 -2.58 20.52 24.12
C ALA A 478 -2.92 20.14 22.67
N LYS A 479 -4.18 20.34 22.26
CA LYS A 479 -4.58 20.15 20.86
C LYS A 479 -3.84 21.17 19.99
N LYS A 480 -3.20 20.70 18.92
CA LYS A 480 -2.64 21.57 17.89
C LYS A 480 -3.74 21.95 16.91
N TYR A 481 -3.88 23.24 16.65
CA TYR A 481 -4.85 23.75 15.67
C TYR A 481 -4.13 24.37 14.49
N LYS A 482 -4.49 23.90 13.30
CA LYS A 482 -3.95 24.33 12.00
C LYS A 482 -4.90 25.30 11.29
N ALA A 483 -4.38 26.08 10.34
CA ALA A 483 -5.19 26.95 9.48
C ALA A 483 -6.33 26.19 8.75
N ALA A 484 -6.14 24.89 8.48
CA ALA A 484 -7.16 24.02 7.91
C ALA A 484 -8.45 23.95 8.75
N HIS A 485 -8.35 23.90 10.09
CA HIS A 485 -9.50 23.95 10.99
C HIS A 485 -10.26 25.27 10.84
N LEU A 486 -9.54 26.39 10.73
CA LEU A 486 -10.15 27.71 10.59
C LEU A 486 -10.85 27.86 9.25
N VAL A 487 -10.22 27.38 8.18
CA VAL A 487 -10.85 27.33 6.85
C VAL A 487 -12.11 26.47 6.89
N ARG A 488 -12.07 25.32 7.57
CA ARG A 488 -13.21 24.41 7.67
C ARG A 488 -14.38 25.01 8.45
N LEU A 489 -14.10 25.58 9.62
CA LEU A 489 -15.09 26.29 10.43
C LEU A 489 -15.74 27.42 9.62
N ASN A 490 -14.94 28.23 8.92
CA ASN A 490 -15.46 29.30 8.07
C ASN A 490 -16.37 28.78 6.96
N ARG A 491 -16.05 27.64 6.33
CA ARG A 491 -16.93 27.04 5.32
C ARG A 491 -18.29 26.64 5.90
N MET A 492 -18.34 26.13 7.13
CA MET A 492 -19.60 25.83 7.82
C MET A 492 -20.36 27.11 8.18
N LEU A 493 -19.69 28.10 8.79
CA LEU A 493 -20.32 29.37 9.18
C LEU A 493 -20.87 30.17 7.98
N LEU A 494 -20.27 30.02 6.80
CA LEU A 494 -20.73 30.63 5.55
C LEU A 494 -21.82 29.83 4.83
N GLY A 495 -22.26 28.68 5.37
CA GLY A 495 -23.26 27.81 4.75
C GLY A 495 -22.77 27.13 3.46
N ILE A 496 -21.45 27.04 3.27
CA ILE A 496 -20.84 26.39 2.09
C ILE A 496 -20.89 24.86 2.26
N GLN A 497 -20.66 24.37 3.47
CA GLN A 497 -20.62 22.94 3.78
C GLN A 497 -20.85 22.67 5.28
N ASP A 498 -21.91 21.93 5.61
CA ASP A 498 -22.20 21.49 6.99
C ASP A 498 -21.15 20.48 7.48
N PHE A 499 -20.98 20.34 8.80
CA PHE A 499 -20.12 19.30 9.40
C PHE A 499 -20.64 17.90 9.09
N ASP A 500 -19.71 16.95 8.95
CA ASP A 500 -20.05 15.56 8.60
C ASP A 500 -20.93 14.86 9.65
N SER A 501 -20.85 15.28 10.92
CA SER A 501 -21.69 14.78 12.02
C SER A 501 -21.84 15.78 13.17
N ALA A 502 -22.73 15.46 14.12
CA ALA A 502 -22.90 16.23 15.35
C ALA A 502 -21.67 16.11 16.28
N GLU A 503 -21.03 14.95 16.32
CA GLU A 503 -19.78 14.72 17.06
C GLU A 503 -18.64 15.56 16.50
N THR A 504 -18.55 15.67 15.17
CA THR A 504 -17.63 16.60 14.52
C THR A 504 -17.94 18.04 14.91
N ALA A 505 -19.21 18.46 14.84
CA ALA A 505 -19.59 19.83 15.18
C ALA A 505 -19.16 20.18 16.62
N ALA A 506 -19.33 19.26 17.57
CA ALA A 506 -18.89 19.45 18.95
C ALA A 506 -17.37 19.67 19.09
N GLN A 507 -16.54 19.19 18.16
CA GLN A 507 -15.09 19.43 18.18
C GLN A 507 -14.70 20.84 17.73
N PHE A 508 -15.61 21.55 17.06
CA PHE A 508 -15.44 22.94 16.63
C PHE A 508 -16.04 23.98 17.60
N ASP A 509 -16.63 23.53 18.71
CA ASP A 509 -17.03 24.39 19.84
C ASP A 509 -15.79 24.68 20.72
N PHE A 510 -14.99 25.67 20.29
CA PHE A 510 -13.72 26.00 20.95
C PHE A 510 -13.91 26.84 22.22
N ASN A 511 -15.08 27.45 22.40
CA ASN A 511 -15.42 28.24 23.57
C ASN A 511 -16.19 27.43 24.64
N ASN A 512 -16.62 26.20 24.32
CA ASN A 512 -17.39 25.27 25.14
C ASN A 512 -18.76 25.81 25.58
N ASP A 513 -19.46 26.58 24.73
CA ASP A 513 -20.78 27.14 25.02
C ASP A 513 -21.95 26.29 24.49
N GLY A 514 -21.64 25.18 23.81
CA GLY A 514 -22.58 24.25 23.20
C GLY A 514 -23.08 24.69 21.82
N ARG A 515 -22.49 25.71 21.22
CA ARG A 515 -22.79 26.21 19.87
C ARG A 515 -21.51 26.31 19.06
N VAL A 516 -21.65 26.21 17.74
CA VAL A 516 -20.55 26.48 16.82
C VAL A 516 -20.91 27.72 16.01
N ASP A 517 -20.28 28.83 16.34
CA ASP A 517 -20.55 30.13 15.72
C ASP A 517 -19.29 31.00 15.54
N THR A 518 -19.48 32.28 15.24
CA THR A 518 -18.37 33.24 15.03
C THR A 518 -17.46 33.41 16.26
N PHE A 519 -17.93 33.14 17.48
CA PHE A 519 -17.10 33.20 18.68
C PHE A 519 -16.06 32.08 18.71
N ASP A 520 -16.39 30.90 18.18
CA ASP A 520 -15.45 29.80 17.99
C ASP A 520 -14.38 30.14 16.97
N GLU A 521 -14.74 30.85 15.90
CA GLU A 521 -13.78 31.33 14.91
C GLU A 521 -12.74 32.26 15.55
N VAL A 522 -13.20 33.23 16.35
CA VAL A 522 -12.32 34.15 17.08
C VAL A 522 -11.42 33.37 18.04
N ARG A 523 -11.98 32.42 18.78
CA ARG A 523 -11.23 31.59 19.71
C ARG A 523 -10.18 30.74 19.01
N LEU A 524 -10.54 30.10 17.91
CA LEU A 524 -9.63 29.29 17.09
C LEU A 524 -8.48 30.12 16.52
N ARG A 525 -8.74 31.35 16.05
CA ARG A 525 -7.67 32.26 15.60
C ARG A 525 -6.67 32.59 16.71
N GLN A 526 -7.14 32.80 17.93
CA GLN A 526 -6.27 33.01 19.10
C GLN A 526 -5.44 31.77 19.41
N LEU A 527 -6.06 30.59 19.39
CA LEU A 527 -5.39 29.31 19.62
C LEU A 527 -4.33 29.03 18.56
N ILE A 528 -4.60 29.32 17.28
CA ILE A 528 -3.62 29.20 16.18
C ILE A 528 -2.46 30.17 16.40
N ALA A 529 -2.73 31.45 16.72
CA ALA A 529 -1.68 32.45 16.94
C ALA A 529 -0.78 32.10 18.13
N ALA A 530 -1.36 31.58 19.22
CA ALA A 530 -0.63 31.21 20.43
C ALA A 530 0.30 29.99 20.25
N GLN A 531 0.18 29.24 19.15
CA GLN A 531 1.06 28.11 18.83
C GLN A 531 2.32 28.51 18.05
N ILE A 532 2.45 29.78 17.65
CA ILE A 532 3.57 30.30 16.82
C ILE A 532 4.71 30.85 17.71
N ASP A 533 4.45 31.03 19.01
CA ASP A 533 5.44 31.39 20.05
C ASP A 533 5.93 30.15 20.80
#